data_AF-A0A5J4LFE1-F1
#
_entry.id   AF-A0A5J4LFE1-F1
#
_cell.length_a   1.000
_cell.length_b   1.000
_cell.length_c   1.000
_cell.angle_alpha   90.00
_cell.angle_beta   90.00
_cell.angle_gamma   90.00
#
_symmetry.space_group_name_H-M   'P 1'
#
loop_
_entity.id
_entity.type
_entity.pdbx_description
1 polymer ?
#
loop_
_entity_poly.entity_id
_entity_poly.type
_entity_poly.pdbx_seq_one_letter_code
_entity_poly.pdbx_strand_id
1 'polypeptide(L)'
;MAGSGYDVDPGVLRTQGGVFGDIGSRFSEAAKKLKAAVGGDPGEAWGKDDFVGTFNDFYGPVAEGICDSMPHLGEAISKIGSKLEAMGAHYDSTEEAERDHLAKYAAHRPDIAN
;
A
#
# COMPACT_ATOMS: atom_id res chain seq x y z
N MET A 1 -16.19 23.11 -24.85
CA MET A 1 -15.50 23.14 -23.54
C MET A 1 -14.87 21.78 -23.35
N ALA A 2 -13.68 21.58 -23.94
CA ALA A 2 -12.93 20.33 -23.81
C ALA A 2 -12.35 20.25 -22.39
N GLY A 3 -12.36 19.04 -21.83
CA GLY A 3 -12.13 18.79 -20.41
C GLY A 3 -10.80 19.34 -19.90
N SER A 4 -10.84 19.92 -18.70
CA SER A 4 -9.74 19.68 -17.78
C SER A 4 -9.87 18.22 -17.34
N GLY A 5 -9.56 17.29 -18.26
CA GLY A 5 -9.32 15.91 -17.88
C GLY A 5 -8.31 15.93 -16.75
N TYR A 6 -8.59 15.20 -15.67
CA TYR A 6 -7.64 15.01 -14.60
C TYR A 6 -6.25 14.77 -15.22
N ASP A 7 -5.27 15.62 -14.90
CA ASP A 7 -3.87 15.46 -15.31
C ASP A 7 -3.25 14.33 -14.47
N VAL A 8 -3.84 13.15 -14.60
CA VAL A 8 -3.51 11.95 -13.85
C VAL A 8 -2.95 10.98 -14.85
N ASP A 9 -1.64 10.79 -14.79
CA ASP A 9 -0.93 9.79 -15.56
C ASP A 9 -1.21 8.39 -14.95
N PRO A 10 -1.97 7.52 -15.63
CA PRO A 10 -2.29 6.19 -15.11
C PRO A 10 -1.05 5.29 -14.97
N GLY A 11 -0.02 5.53 -15.79
CA GLY A 11 1.26 4.85 -15.72
C GLY A 11 2.03 5.22 -14.45
N VAL A 12 1.99 6.51 -14.04
CA VAL A 12 2.55 6.95 -12.76
C VAL A 12 1.80 6.32 -11.59
N LEU A 13 0.47 6.27 -11.63
CA LEU A 13 -0.33 5.64 -10.58
C LEU A 13 0.00 4.15 -10.39
N ARG A 14 0.11 3.38 -11.49
CA ARG A 14 0.53 1.97 -11.40
C ARG A 14 1.94 1.82 -10.89
N THR A 15 2.86 2.63 -11.38
CA THR A 15 4.27 2.59 -10.95
C THR A 15 4.39 2.84 -9.45
N GLN A 16 3.76 3.91 -8.96
CA GLN A 16 3.76 4.22 -7.53
C GLN A 16 2.98 3.17 -6.73
N GLY A 17 1.90 2.65 -7.29
CA GLY A 17 1.16 1.52 -6.72
C GLY A 17 2.05 0.31 -6.42
N GLY A 18 2.85 -0.12 -7.40
CA GLY A 18 3.82 -1.19 -7.24
C GLY A 18 4.91 -0.86 -6.22
N VAL A 19 5.44 0.38 -6.22
CA VAL A 19 6.43 0.83 -5.21
C VAL A 19 5.87 0.73 -3.79
N PHE A 20 4.65 1.20 -3.55
CA PHE A 20 4.00 1.07 -2.25
C PHE A 20 3.72 -0.39 -1.88
N GLY A 21 3.33 -1.23 -2.84
CA GLY A 21 3.19 -2.67 -2.64
C GLY A 21 4.49 -3.33 -2.18
N ASP A 22 5.60 -3.04 -2.87
CA ASP A 22 6.93 -3.57 -2.54
C ASP A 22 7.41 -3.10 -1.16
N ILE A 23 7.24 -1.82 -0.84
CA ILE A 23 7.59 -1.27 0.47
C ILE A 23 6.75 -1.94 1.56
N GLY A 24 5.43 -2.04 1.38
CA GLY A 24 4.53 -2.65 2.37
C GLY A 24 4.86 -4.12 2.60
N SER A 25 5.18 -4.87 1.55
CA SER A 25 5.61 -6.27 1.63
C SER A 25 6.93 -6.42 2.41
N ARG A 26 7.96 -5.68 2.00
CA ARG A 26 9.29 -5.72 2.66
C ARG A 26 9.22 -5.26 4.11
N PHE A 27 8.40 -4.25 4.39
CA PHE A 27 8.16 -3.79 5.76
C PHE A 27 7.47 -4.86 6.60
N SER A 28 6.43 -5.50 6.07
CA SER A 28 5.72 -6.60 6.74
C SER A 28 6.63 -7.78 7.05
N GLU A 29 7.52 -8.14 6.13
CA GLU A 29 8.55 -9.17 6.38
C GLU A 29 9.54 -8.75 7.46
N ALA A 30 10.02 -7.50 7.43
CA ALA A 30 10.92 -6.97 8.45
C ALA A 30 10.24 -6.94 9.83
N ALA A 31 8.97 -6.54 9.90
CA ALA A 31 8.17 -6.54 11.12
C ALA A 31 8.01 -7.95 11.71
N LYS A 32 7.78 -8.97 10.86
CA LYS A 32 7.74 -10.38 11.29
C LYS A 32 9.08 -10.85 11.85
N LYS A 33 10.20 -10.49 11.19
CA LYS A 33 11.54 -10.82 11.69
C LYS A 33 11.84 -10.12 13.00
N LEU A 34 11.45 -8.85 13.14
CA LEU A 34 11.58 -8.11 14.40
C LEU A 34 10.78 -8.82 15.49
N LYS A 35 9.49 -9.10 15.26
CA LYS A 35 8.63 -9.84 16.20
C LYS A 35 9.21 -11.19 16.60
N ALA A 36 9.83 -11.93 15.69
CA ALA A 36 10.47 -13.19 16.03
C ALA A 36 11.75 -13.01 16.87
N ALA A 37 12.47 -11.89 16.70
CA ALA A 37 13.68 -11.60 17.45
C ALA A 37 13.41 -10.97 18.83
N VAL A 38 12.32 -10.22 18.96
CA VAL A 38 12.00 -9.43 20.17
C VAL A 38 10.78 -9.92 20.92
N GLY A 39 9.93 -10.73 20.27
CA GLY A 39 8.73 -11.30 20.85
C GLY A 39 9.06 -12.58 21.63
N GLY A 40 8.98 -12.50 22.94
CA GLY A 40 9.26 -13.58 23.87
C GLY A 40 9.44 -13.01 25.28
N ASP A 41 9.37 -13.87 26.30
CA ASP A 41 9.71 -13.46 27.67
C ASP A 41 11.24 -13.41 27.81
N PRO A 42 11.85 -12.24 28.06
CA PRO A 42 13.29 -12.14 28.33
C PRO A 42 13.74 -13.08 29.48
N GLY A 43 12.83 -13.40 30.41
CA GLY A 43 13.06 -14.34 31.49
C GLY A 43 13.35 -15.78 31.04
N GLU A 44 12.93 -16.19 29.83
CA GLU A 44 13.29 -17.48 29.25
C GLU A 44 14.74 -17.53 28.76
N ALA A 45 15.24 -16.40 28.24
CA ALA A 45 16.58 -16.33 27.66
C ALA A 45 17.66 -15.96 28.70
N TRP A 46 17.34 -15.07 29.63
CA TRP A 46 18.32 -14.44 30.52
C TRP A 46 18.14 -14.80 31.99
N GLY A 47 17.14 -15.63 32.32
CA GLY A 47 16.82 -16.03 33.68
C GLY A 47 15.91 -15.03 34.39
N LYS A 48 15.53 -15.36 35.63
CA LYS A 48 14.47 -14.66 36.37
C LYS A 48 15.00 -13.89 37.57
N ASP A 49 16.09 -13.16 37.39
CA ASP A 49 16.59 -12.27 38.44
C ASP A 49 15.84 -10.92 38.45
N ASP A 50 15.99 -10.16 39.55
CA ASP A 50 15.31 -8.88 39.75
C ASP A 50 15.69 -7.84 38.68
N PHE A 51 16.89 -7.95 38.11
CA PHE A 51 17.34 -7.05 37.05
C PHE A 51 16.58 -7.34 35.75
N VAL A 52 16.47 -8.61 35.35
CA VAL A 52 15.70 -9.03 34.17
C VAL A 52 14.23 -8.71 34.36
N GLY A 53 13.67 -8.89 35.56
CA GLY A 53 12.31 -8.49 35.90
C GLY A 53 12.08 -6.99 35.69
N THR A 54 12.93 -6.15 36.28
CA THR A 54 12.85 -4.70 36.12
C THR A 54 12.99 -4.28 34.66
N PHE A 55 13.93 -4.88 33.92
CA PHE A 55 14.09 -4.61 32.48
C PHE A 55 12.81 -4.96 31.71
N ASN A 56 12.20 -6.11 31.99
CA ASN A 56 11.02 -6.59 31.30
C ASN A 56 9.78 -5.72 31.57
N ASP A 57 9.64 -5.15 32.77
CA ASP A 57 8.54 -4.24 33.11
C ASP A 57 8.52 -2.99 32.22
N PHE A 58 9.68 -2.51 31.78
CA PHE A 58 9.79 -1.38 30.84
C PHE A 58 9.79 -1.82 29.38
N TYR A 59 10.53 -2.88 29.07
CA TYR A 59 10.75 -3.33 27.69
C TYR A 59 9.54 -4.04 27.10
N GLY A 60 8.89 -4.92 27.87
CA GLY A 60 7.80 -5.77 27.42
C GLY A 60 6.66 -5.01 26.74
N PRO A 61 6.07 -3.99 27.39
CA PRO A 61 4.97 -3.23 26.80
C PRO A 61 5.35 -2.51 25.49
N VAL A 62 6.59 -2.01 25.40
CA VAL A 62 7.09 -1.34 24.19
C VAL A 62 7.30 -2.36 23.07
N ALA A 63 7.90 -3.50 23.37
CA ALA A 63 8.13 -4.57 22.41
C ALA A 63 6.80 -5.14 21.89
N GLU A 64 5.82 -5.37 22.77
CA GLU A 64 4.47 -5.80 22.42
C GLU A 64 3.78 -4.77 21.51
N GLY A 65 3.78 -3.49 21.90
CA GLY A 65 3.18 -2.43 21.10
C GLY A 65 3.79 -2.31 19.70
N ILE A 66 5.11 -2.47 19.56
CA ILE A 66 5.78 -2.50 18.26
C ILE A 66 5.38 -3.75 17.45
N CYS A 67 5.36 -4.92 18.11
CA CYS A 67 5.00 -6.19 17.48
C CYS A 67 3.55 -6.24 16.97
N ASP A 68 2.65 -5.49 17.61
CA ASP A 68 1.26 -5.39 17.21
C ASP A 68 1.04 -4.30 16.15
N SER A 69 1.69 -3.14 16.28
CA SER A 69 1.48 -2.01 15.37
C SER A 69 2.17 -2.14 14.02
N MET A 70 3.37 -2.73 13.97
CA MET A 70 4.15 -2.79 12.73
C MET A 70 3.50 -3.64 11.61
N PRO A 71 2.95 -4.83 11.87
CA PRO A 71 2.22 -5.57 10.83
C PRO A 71 1.09 -4.75 10.20
N HIS A 72 0.30 -4.04 11.01
CA HIS A 72 -0.78 -3.18 10.53
C HIS A 72 -0.28 -2.02 9.66
N LEU A 73 0.88 -1.43 10.01
CA LEU A 73 1.48 -0.38 9.20
C LEU A 73 1.92 -0.93 7.83
N GLY A 74 2.54 -2.12 7.79
CA GLY A 74 2.90 -2.79 6.54
C GLY A 74 1.69 -3.04 5.63
N GLU A 75 0.60 -3.56 6.20
CA GLU A 75 -0.66 -3.77 5.49
C GLU A 75 -1.27 -2.47 4.96
N ALA A 76 -1.24 -1.39 5.75
CA ALA A 76 -1.75 -0.09 5.35
C ALA A 76 -0.97 0.49 4.15
N ILE A 77 0.36 0.33 4.14
CA ILE A 77 1.23 0.75 3.03
C ILE A 77 0.89 -0.06 1.77
N SER A 78 0.79 -1.40 1.87
CA SER A 78 0.40 -2.24 0.74
C SER A 78 -0.98 -1.86 0.19
N LYS A 79 -1.93 -1.51 1.07
CA LYS A 79 -3.28 -1.07 0.68
C LYS A 79 -3.29 0.26 -0.08
N ILE A 80 -2.37 1.18 0.23
CA ILE A 80 -2.16 2.38 -0.59
C ILE A 80 -1.73 1.98 -2.00
N GLY A 81 -0.77 1.06 -2.10
CA GLY A 81 -0.30 0.51 -3.38
C GLY A 81 -1.45 -0.03 -4.24
N SER A 82 -2.24 -0.96 -3.70
CA SER A 82 -3.37 -1.56 -4.42
C SER A 82 -4.42 -0.52 -4.86
N LYS A 83 -4.65 0.53 -4.08
CA LYS A 83 -5.59 1.60 -4.45
C LYS A 83 -5.07 2.45 -5.61
N LEU A 84 -3.77 2.75 -5.63
CA LEU A 84 -3.16 3.50 -6.72
C LEU A 84 -3.17 2.70 -8.02
N GLU A 85 -2.85 1.39 -7.97
CA GLU A 85 -2.95 0.51 -9.13
C GLU A 85 -4.39 0.43 -9.67
N ALA A 86 -5.36 0.24 -8.77
CA ALA A 86 -6.77 0.19 -9.14
C ALA A 86 -7.25 1.51 -9.76
N MET A 87 -6.78 2.65 -9.24
CA MET A 87 -7.09 3.95 -9.81
C MET A 87 -6.49 4.11 -11.21
N GLY A 88 -5.23 3.72 -11.41
CA GLY A 88 -4.61 3.70 -12.73
C GLY A 88 -5.37 2.81 -13.71
N ALA A 89 -5.79 1.61 -13.31
CA ALA A 89 -6.60 0.74 -14.16
C ALA A 89 -7.97 1.35 -14.52
N HIS A 90 -8.59 2.07 -13.59
CA HIS A 90 -9.87 2.74 -13.82
C HIS A 90 -9.76 3.90 -14.82
N TYR A 91 -8.66 4.65 -14.80
CA TYR A 91 -8.44 5.72 -15.79
C TYR A 91 -8.31 5.16 -17.21
N ASP A 92 -7.51 4.10 -17.42
CA ASP A 92 -7.37 3.49 -18.76
C ASP A 92 -8.71 2.99 -19.30
N SER A 93 -9.51 2.30 -18.47
CA SER A 93 -10.79 1.76 -18.92
C SER A 93 -11.82 2.85 -19.23
N THR A 94 -11.78 3.96 -18.48
CA THR A 94 -12.66 5.11 -18.73
C THR A 94 -12.28 5.81 -20.02
N GLU A 95 -10.98 6.05 -20.25
CA GLU A 95 -10.51 6.65 -21.51
C GLU A 95 -10.83 5.78 -22.72
N GLU A 96 -10.65 4.46 -22.61
CA GLU A 96 -10.97 3.52 -23.69
C GLU A 96 -12.47 3.55 -24.02
N ALA A 97 -13.34 3.53 -23.00
CA ALA A 97 -14.78 3.64 -23.20
C ALA A 97 -15.21 4.97 -23.84
N GLU A 98 -14.58 6.08 -23.45
CA GLU A 98 -14.82 7.39 -24.06
C GLU A 98 -14.37 7.43 -25.52
N ARG A 99 -13.17 6.91 -25.83
CA ARG A 99 -12.67 6.81 -27.22
C ARG A 99 -13.62 5.99 -28.09
N ASP A 100 -14.08 4.85 -27.60
CA ASP A 100 -15.04 3.99 -28.29
C ASP A 100 -16.38 4.69 -28.53
N HIS A 101 -16.87 5.42 -27.52
CA HIS A 101 -18.10 6.19 -27.63
C HIS A 101 -17.98 7.30 -28.68
N LEU A 102 -16.85 8.03 -28.69
CA LEU A 102 -16.57 9.07 -29.68
C LEU A 102 -16.42 8.49 -31.09
N ALA A 103 -15.71 7.36 -31.24
CA ALA A 103 -15.56 6.68 -32.53
C ALA A 103 -16.92 6.22 -33.09
N LYS A 104 -17.79 5.65 -32.24
CA LYS A 104 -19.16 5.28 -32.61
C LYS A 104 -19.98 6.51 -33.01
N TYR A 105 -19.92 7.60 -32.25
CA TYR A 105 -20.63 8.83 -32.56
C TYR A 105 -20.18 9.43 -33.90
N ALA A 106 -18.87 9.49 -34.16
CA ALA A 106 -18.31 9.99 -35.41
C ALA A 106 -18.74 9.14 -36.62
N ALA A 107 -18.77 7.81 -36.49
CA ALA A 107 -19.22 6.91 -37.55
C ALA A 107 -20.71 7.11 -37.95
N HIS A 108 -21.54 7.67 -37.07
CA HIS A 108 -22.96 7.93 -37.33
C HIS A 108 -23.26 9.35 -37.84
N ARG A 109 -22.23 10.19 -38.07
CA ARG A 109 -22.39 11.54 -38.67
C ARG A 109 -21.29 11.85 -39.70
N PRO A 110 -21.42 11.38 -40.96
CA PRO A 110 -20.43 11.65 -42.01
C PRO A 110 -20.37 13.12 -42.49
N ASP A 111 -21.38 13.94 -42.20
CA ASP A 111 -21.53 15.29 -42.81
C ASP A 111 -20.85 16.44 -42.03
N ILE A 112 -20.13 16.15 -40.94
CA ILE A 112 -19.39 17.16 -40.14
C ILE A 112 -17.87 17.14 -40.41
N ALA A 113 -17.45 16.38 -41.41
CA ALA A 113 -16.08 16.38 -41.92
C ALA A 113 -16.03 17.09 -43.29
N ASN A 114 -16.30 18.39 -43.32
CA ASN A 114 -15.90 19.32 -44.38
C ASN A 114 -15.65 20.70 -43.77
#